data_AF-A0A519NE99-F1
#
_entry.id   AF-A0A519NE99-F1
#
_cell.length_a   1.000
_cell.length_b   1.000
_cell.length_c   1.000
_cell.angle_alpha   90.00
_cell.angle_beta   90.00
_cell.angle_gamma   90.00
#
_symmetry.space_group_name_H-M   'P 1'
#
loop_
_entity.id
_entity.type
_entity.pdbx_description
1 polymer ?
#
loop_
_entity_poly.entity_id
_entity_poly.type
_entity_poly.pdbx_seq_one_letter_code
_entity_poly.pdbx_strand_id
1 'polypeptide(L)'
;MFTKEQLAKWEADGFAFPPDYNDFAVETPAKQLSVSFEGASRDKIFYYVNFVIKAVALKVTRANLFVFEDGVVFNTAVWKGVANLKPTGTFRVQVKIPNATIDNLDSTFELGDFEFKGSVECDGLSAVSQEFSLKNVKKKVESQTKEDTVCLCSGDWSSDTLRNLVIELRKRDIQKVDAFVPDDNGNKQYYMKDGTVVPSTDRGRRPKGATEKVFTRPKDLSKYDEMAGDGKRYEDRIFFLDSKVKDDAGNTVVDGIPSNEKTYQKFVAELNAVFKSRKIDGCNQRIIFLAQVYQESLLFTKTVEGGSPSYHGGKLFKGRGLMQLTHDFNYFAYYSDVKGTDFFKEFIRHRGDNYNMTVAEFKTQTGEKYLTDEQYQDFLDFVPQVGRDLKYACQSAGWYWNFSGASVYAKDDNFRMVCAKINNPQAVDDRNATVNGYTERSRYYNMLKIIFDEKNC
;
A
#
# COMPACT_ATOMS: atom_id res chain seq x y z
N MET A 1 -10.81 1.17 15.16
CA MET A 1 -11.63 1.18 16.38
C MET A 1 -12.62 0.05 16.25
N PHE A 2 -12.58 -0.95 17.15
CA PHE A 2 -13.51 -2.08 17.09
C PHE A 2 -14.67 -1.84 18.06
N THR A 3 -15.90 -2.02 17.59
CA THR A 3 -17.11 -1.88 18.41
C THR A 3 -17.28 -3.08 19.35
N LYS A 4 -18.14 -2.93 20.37
CA LYS A 4 -18.52 -4.02 21.28
C LYS A 4 -19.03 -5.27 20.53
N GLU A 5 -19.71 -5.07 19.40
CA GLU A 5 -20.16 -6.16 18.52
C GLU A 5 -19.01 -6.84 17.77
N GLN A 6 -17.97 -6.10 17.39
CA GLN A 6 -16.78 -6.66 16.74
C GLN A 6 -15.93 -7.48 17.71
N LEU A 7 -15.87 -7.07 18.99
CA LEU A 7 -15.20 -7.83 20.05
C LEU A 7 -16.00 -9.06 20.47
N ALA A 8 -17.32 -8.95 20.62
CA ALA A 8 -18.20 -10.08 20.94
C ALA A 8 -18.21 -11.14 19.82
N LYS A 9 -18.10 -10.73 18.56
CA LYS A 9 -17.96 -11.65 17.41
C LYS A 9 -16.65 -12.43 17.47
N TRP A 10 -15.55 -11.81 17.88
CA TRP A 10 -14.26 -12.49 18.04
C TRP A 10 -14.21 -13.46 19.22
N GLU A 11 -14.97 -13.20 20.29
CA GLU A 11 -15.11 -14.13 21.42
C GLU A 11 -16.05 -15.30 21.10
N ALA A 12 -17.08 -15.09 20.26
CA ALA A 12 -18.01 -16.13 19.82
C ALA A 12 -17.41 -17.06 18.75
N ASP A 13 -16.56 -16.53 17.87
CA ASP A 13 -15.96 -17.27 16.74
C ASP A 13 -14.69 -18.05 17.14
N GLY A 14 -14.61 -18.51 18.40
CA GLY A 14 -13.46 -19.18 19.02
C GLY A 14 -12.61 -19.93 18.01
N PHE A 15 -11.42 -19.38 17.73
CA PHE A 15 -10.50 -19.73 16.63
C PHE A 15 -10.46 -21.24 16.31
N ALA A 16 -11.38 -21.66 15.44
CA ALA A 16 -11.42 -22.91 14.70
C ALA A 16 -12.47 -22.74 13.59
N PHE A 17 -12.08 -22.92 12.32
CA PHE A 17 -13.04 -23.01 11.22
C PHE A 17 -13.94 -24.24 11.41
N PRO A 18 -15.25 -24.13 11.13
CA PRO A 18 -15.94 -25.23 10.46
C PRO A 18 -16.92 -24.77 9.36
N PRO A 19 -17.40 -25.72 8.53
CA PRO A 19 -17.71 -25.52 7.11
C PRO A 19 -19.19 -25.27 6.83
N ASP A 20 -19.44 -24.85 5.59
CA ASP A 20 -20.68 -24.94 4.81
C ASP A 20 -21.99 -24.50 5.48
N TYR A 21 -22.56 -23.42 4.94
CA TYR A 21 -24.00 -23.20 4.96
C TYR A 21 -24.46 -22.66 3.60
N ASN A 22 -24.82 -23.59 2.71
CA ASN A 22 -25.89 -23.35 1.75
C ASN A 22 -27.21 -23.60 2.49
N ASP A 23 -28.20 -22.70 2.38
CA ASP A 23 -29.31 -22.94 1.44
C ASP A 23 -30.39 -21.83 1.45
N PHE A 24 -31.03 -21.70 0.28
CA PHE A 24 -32.29 -21.01 -0.05
C PHE A 24 -32.40 -19.48 0.04
N ALA A 25 -31.88 -18.82 -0.98
CA ALA A 25 -32.67 -17.83 -1.72
C ALA A 25 -32.72 -18.26 -3.19
N VAL A 26 -33.89 -18.21 -3.83
CA VAL A 26 -33.94 -18.20 -5.30
C VAL A 26 -33.37 -16.84 -5.70
N GLU A 27 -32.05 -16.76 -5.77
CA GLU A 27 -31.34 -15.57 -6.16
C GLU A 27 -31.68 -15.28 -7.62
N THR A 28 -32.43 -14.20 -7.86
CA THR A 28 -32.25 -13.49 -9.14
C THR A 28 -30.76 -13.21 -9.26
N PRO A 29 -30.09 -13.67 -10.34
CA PRO A 29 -28.65 -13.55 -10.44
C PRO A 29 -28.26 -12.09 -10.24
N ALA A 30 -27.33 -11.85 -9.31
CA ALA A 30 -26.81 -10.53 -9.04
C ALA A 30 -26.35 -9.90 -10.37
N LYS A 31 -26.71 -8.62 -10.60
CA LYS A 31 -26.27 -7.94 -11.81
C LYS A 31 -24.75 -7.92 -11.85
N GLN A 32 -24.16 -8.30 -12.98
CA GLN A 32 -22.71 -8.28 -13.16
C GLN A 32 -22.35 -7.68 -14.50
N LEU A 33 -21.23 -6.96 -14.51
CA LEU A 33 -20.61 -6.38 -15.69
C LEU A 33 -19.10 -6.56 -15.56
N SER A 34 -18.45 -7.08 -16.60
CA SER A 34 -16.99 -7.12 -16.67
C SER A 34 -16.51 -6.83 -18.09
N VAL A 35 -15.29 -6.32 -18.20
CA VAL A 35 -14.63 -6.05 -19.48
C VAL A 35 -13.19 -6.54 -19.42
N SER A 36 -12.74 -7.21 -20.47
CA SER A 36 -11.37 -7.67 -20.64
C SER A 36 -10.86 -7.30 -22.02
N PHE A 37 -9.60 -6.87 -22.10
CA PHE A 37 -8.91 -6.64 -23.37
C PHE A 37 -8.63 -8.00 -24.04
N GLU A 38 -8.95 -8.11 -25.33
CA GLU A 38 -8.76 -9.34 -26.13
C GLU A 38 -7.56 -9.22 -27.10
N GLY A 39 -7.26 -8.01 -27.56
CA GLY A 39 -6.13 -7.75 -28.44
C GLY A 39 -6.29 -6.45 -29.23
N ALA A 40 -5.18 -5.97 -29.79
CA ALA A 40 -5.17 -4.78 -30.63
C ALA A 40 -4.48 -5.05 -31.97
N SER A 41 -4.95 -4.38 -33.01
CA SER A 41 -4.32 -4.33 -34.33
C SER A 41 -4.31 -2.91 -34.85
N ARG A 42 -3.53 -2.63 -35.91
CA ARG A 42 -3.42 -1.30 -36.51
C ARG A 42 -3.42 -1.39 -38.02
N ASP A 43 -4.05 -0.43 -38.69
CA ASP A 43 -3.84 -0.13 -40.11
C ASP A 43 -3.22 1.27 -40.30
N LYS A 44 -3.13 1.73 -41.55
CA LYS A 44 -2.52 3.03 -41.87
C LYS A 44 -3.23 4.22 -41.21
N ILE A 45 -4.49 4.07 -40.80
CA ILE A 45 -5.36 5.16 -40.35
C ILE A 45 -5.84 4.95 -38.91
N PHE A 46 -5.99 3.71 -38.44
CA PHE A 46 -6.60 3.41 -37.14
C PHE A 46 -5.90 2.30 -36.34
N TYR A 47 -5.98 2.43 -35.02
CA TYR A 47 -5.90 1.34 -34.07
C TYR A 47 -7.28 0.70 -33.87
N TYR A 48 -7.30 -0.63 -33.81
CA TYR A 48 -8.46 -1.44 -33.53
C TYR A 48 -8.22 -2.16 -32.20
N VAL A 49 -8.97 -1.80 -31.17
CA VAL A 49 -8.84 -2.36 -29.81
C VAL A 49 -10.05 -3.24 -29.55
N ASN A 50 -9.83 -4.52 -29.27
CA ASN A 50 -10.90 -5.50 -29.09
C ASN A 50 -11.10 -5.77 -27.60
N PHE A 51 -12.35 -5.72 -27.15
CA PHE A 51 -12.77 -6.02 -25.79
C PHE A 51 -13.80 -7.15 -25.78
N VAL A 52 -13.73 -7.97 -24.74
CA VAL A 52 -14.77 -8.92 -24.37
C VAL A 52 -15.51 -8.37 -23.15
N ILE A 53 -16.81 -8.16 -23.30
CA ILE A 53 -17.69 -7.66 -22.24
C ILE A 53 -18.61 -8.80 -21.82
N LYS A 54 -18.68 -9.11 -20.53
CA LYS A 54 -19.66 -10.06 -19.99
C LYS A 54 -20.69 -9.32 -19.18
N ALA A 55 -21.96 -9.63 -19.42
CA ALA A 55 -23.09 -9.04 -18.72
C ALA A 55 -24.01 -10.12 -18.17
N VAL A 56 -24.56 -9.88 -16.98
CA VAL A 56 -25.56 -10.74 -16.34
C VAL A 56 -26.68 -9.84 -15.79
N ALA A 57 -27.92 -10.12 -16.18
CA ALA A 57 -29.13 -9.50 -15.67
C ALA A 57 -29.22 -7.95 -15.78
N LEU A 58 -28.68 -7.34 -16.84
CA LEU A 58 -28.80 -5.90 -17.08
C LEU A 58 -30.25 -5.51 -17.43
N LYS A 59 -30.75 -4.41 -16.84
CA LYS A 59 -32.05 -3.79 -17.14
C LYS A 59 -31.97 -2.77 -18.27
N VAL A 60 -30.81 -2.11 -18.42
CA VAL A 60 -30.51 -1.18 -19.51
C VAL A 60 -29.47 -1.81 -20.42
N THR A 61 -29.68 -1.75 -21.72
CA THR A 61 -28.86 -2.43 -22.74
C THR A 61 -27.85 -1.50 -23.42
N ARG A 62 -27.94 -0.19 -23.21
CA ARG A 62 -27.01 0.79 -23.77
C ARG A 62 -25.83 0.99 -22.81
N ALA A 63 -24.63 0.63 -23.26
CA ALA A 63 -23.40 0.74 -22.49
C ALA A 63 -22.49 1.85 -23.05
N ASN A 64 -21.97 2.71 -22.18
CA ASN A 64 -20.93 3.66 -22.55
C ASN A 64 -19.57 2.96 -22.46
N LEU A 65 -18.70 3.24 -23.44
CA LEU A 65 -17.37 2.68 -23.54
C LEU A 65 -16.35 3.79 -23.61
N PHE A 66 -15.26 3.61 -22.87
CA PHE A 66 -14.16 4.56 -22.82
C PHE A 66 -12.84 3.81 -23.00
N VAL A 67 -11.92 4.42 -23.73
CA VAL A 67 -10.50 4.05 -23.69
C VAL A 67 -9.75 5.26 -23.17
N PHE A 68 -8.92 5.07 -22.16
CA PHE A 68 -8.14 6.14 -21.54
C PHE A 68 -6.71 5.68 -21.31
N GLU A 69 -5.80 6.65 -21.33
CA GLU A 69 -4.41 6.47 -20.93
C GLU A 69 -4.35 6.27 -19.41
N ASP A 70 -3.58 5.29 -18.95
CA ASP A 70 -3.46 5.00 -17.53
C ASP A 70 -2.63 6.09 -16.82
N GLY A 71 -3.04 6.46 -15.59
CA GLY A 71 -2.37 7.50 -14.81
C GLY A 71 -2.79 8.95 -15.08
N VAL A 72 -3.67 9.21 -16.06
CA VAL A 72 -4.32 10.52 -16.23
C VAL A 72 -5.62 10.53 -15.41
N VAL A 73 -5.79 11.53 -14.53
CA VAL A 73 -7.03 11.73 -13.73
C VAL A 73 -8.24 11.64 -14.67
N PHE A 74 -9.23 10.80 -14.33
CA PHE A 74 -10.40 10.28 -15.07
C PHE A 74 -11.22 11.19 -16.04
N ASN A 75 -10.74 12.33 -16.50
CA ASN A 75 -11.53 13.33 -17.22
C ASN A 75 -11.36 13.33 -18.76
N THR A 76 -10.31 12.73 -19.32
CA THR A 76 -10.09 12.76 -20.78
C THR A 76 -9.82 11.36 -21.35
N ALA A 77 -10.89 10.68 -21.77
CA ALA A 77 -10.76 9.45 -22.54
C ALA A 77 -10.22 9.76 -23.95
N VAL A 78 -9.23 8.98 -24.41
CA VAL A 78 -8.70 9.05 -25.78
C VAL A 78 -9.73 8.61 -26.81
N TRP A 79 -10.72 7.83 -26.38
CA TRP A 79 -11.88 7.47 -27.17
C TRP A 79 -13.12 7.29 -26.30
N LYS A 80 -14.29 7.70 -26.81
CA LYS A 80 -15.61 7.49 -26.19
C LYS A 80 -16.58 6.94 -27.22
N GLY A 81 -17.40 5.97 -26.83
CA GLY A 81 -18.44 5.42 -27.68
C GLY A 81 -19.52 4.67 -26.91
N VAL A 82 -20.41 4.01 -27.65
CA VAL A 82 -21.56 3.30 -27.09
C VAL A 82 -21.67 1.92 -27.75
N ALA A 83 -22.01 0.90 -26.97
CA ALA A 83 -22.39 -0.42 -27.45
C ALA A 83 -23.78 -0.82 -26.93
N ASN A 84 -24.49 -1.63 -27.71
CA ASN A 84 -25.75 -2.24 -27.30
C ASN A 84 -25.49 -3.68 -26.84
N LEU A 85 -25.65 -3.93 -25.54
CA LEU A 85 -25.51 -5.23 -24.90
C LEU A 85 -26.88 -5.90 -24.76
N LYS A 86 -26.93 -7.23 -24.68
CA LYS A 86 -28.14 -7.93 -24.22
C LYS A 86 -28.13 -8.03 -22.67
N PRO A 87 -29.29 -8.22 -22.02
CA PRO A 87 -29.37 -8.37 -20.56
C PRO A 87 -28.37 -9.37 -19.97
N THR A 88 -28.16 -10.49 -20.67
CA THR A 88 -27.16 -11.50 -20.32
C THR A 88 -26.42 -11.95 -21.58
N GLY A 89 -25.10 -12.09 -21.49
CA GLY A 89 -24.28 -12.62 -22.59
C GLY A 89 -22.81 -12.21 -22.54
N THR A 90 -22.05 -12.68 -23.52
CA THR A 90 -20.66 -12.26 -23.79
C THR A 90 -20.63 -11.55 -25.14
N PHE A 91 -20.04 -10.36 -25.18
CA PHE A 91 -20.04 -9.48 -26.36
C PHE A 91 -18.61 -9.11 -26.71
N ARG A 92 -18.26 -9.24 -27.99
CA ARG A 92 -17.00 -8.72 -28.51
C ARG A 92 -17.25 -7.34 -29.11
N VAL A 93 -16.50 -6.36 -28.64
CA VAL A 93 -16.59 -4.98 -29.11
C VAL A 93 -15.24 -4.55 -29.63
N GLN A 94 -15.22 -4.05 -30.86
CA GLN A 94 -14.05 -3.45 -31.46
C GLN A 94 -14.18 -1.92 -31.43
N VAL A 95 -13.20 -1.28 -30.82
CA VAL A 95 -13.05 0.17 -30.74
C VAL A 95 -12.06 0.61 -31.82
N LYS A 96 -12.41 1.67 -32.55
CA LYS A 96 -11.61 2.22 -33.66
C LYS A 96 -11.10 3.60 -33.29
N ILE A 97 -9.80 3.74 -33.07
CA ILE A 97 -9.14 4.98 -32.62
C ILE A 97 -8.24 5.49 -33.74
N PRO A 98 -8.38 6.75 -34.22
CA PRO A 98 -7.49 7.30 -35.23
C PRO A 98 -6.03 7.26 -34.76
N ASN A 99 -5.12 6.86 -35.65
CA ASN A 99 -3.68 6.80 -35.35
C ASN A 99 -3.17 8.15 -34.82
N ALA A 100 -3.58 9.26 -35.45
CA ALA A 100 -3.19 10.60 -35.02
C ALA A 100 -3.60 10.94 -33.56
N THR A 101 -4.67 10.34 -33.02
CA THR A 101 -5.08 10.55 -31.63
C THR A 101 -4.08 9.90 -30.66
N ILE A 102 -3.54 8.75 -31.03
CA ILE A 102 -2.54 8.03 -30.23
C ILE A 102 -1.13 8.60 -30.49
N ASP A 103 -0.77 8.82 -31.75
CA ASP A 103 0.53 9.31 -32.17
C ASP A 103 0.79 10.77 -31.70
N ASN A 104 -0.24 11.59 -31.52
CA ASN A 104 -0.08 12.94 -30.95
C ASN A 104 0.24 12.93 -29.44
N LEU A 105 -0.13 11.86 -28.71
CA LEU A 105 0.30 11.68 -27.33
C LEU A 105 1.83 11.42 -27.28
N ASP A 106 2.36 10.71 -28.27
CA ASP A 106 3.78 10.31 -28.42
C ASP A 106 4.73 11.50 -28.66
N SER A 107 4.25 12.55 -29.34
CA SER A 107 5.07 13.72 -29.74
C SER A 107 5.68 14.55 -28.59
N THR A 108 5.39 14.23 -27.34
CA THR A 108 5.92 14.92 -26.14
C THR A 108 6.87 14.07 -25.29
N PHE A 109 7.10 12.78 -25.61
CA PHE A 109 7.92 11.87 -24.81
C PHE A 109 8.70 10.87 -25.69
N GLU A 110 10.02 10.81 -25.59
CA GLU A 110 10.90 9.91 -26.40
C GLU A 110 10.91 8.44 -25.94
N LEU A 111 9.96 7.99 -25.12
CA LEU A 111 9.98 6.66 -24.48
C LEU A 111 8.65 5.88 -24.64
N GLY A 112 8.08 5.87 -25.85
CA GLY A 112 7.68 4.66 -26.57
C GLY A 112 6.67 3.62 -26.03
N ASP A 113 6.09 3.71 -24.82
CA ASP A 113 5.10 2.73 -24.33
C ASP A 113 3.96 3.43 -23.55
N PHE A 114 2.82 3.67 -24.20
CA PHE A 114 1.59 4.11 -23.53
C PHE A 114 0.78 2.90 -23.03
N GLU A 115 0.35 2.94 -21.77
CA GLU A 115 -0.58 1.96 -21.19
C GLU A 115 -2.00 2.52 -21.21
N PHE A 116 -2.95 1.72 -21.70
CA PHE A 116 -4.35 2.10 -21.84
C PHE A 116 -5.23 1.16 -21.01
N LYS A 117 -6.38 1.67 -20.57
CA LYS A 117 -7.47 0.88 -19.99
C LYS A 117 -8.76 1.12 -20.77
N GLY A 118 -9.57 0.07 -20.87
CA GLY A 118 -10.94 0.15 -21.35
C GLY A 118 -11.90 0.16 -20.17
N SER A 119 -12.88 1.06 -20.15
CA SER A 119 -14.00 0.95 -19.21
C SER A 119 -15.34 0.82 -19.93
N VAL A 120 -16.27 0.14 -19.26
CA VAL A 120 -17.65 0.02 -19.66
C VAL A 120 -18.55 0.46 -18.51
N GLU A 121 -19.56 1.27 -18.82
CA GLU A 121 -20.60 1.68 -17.87
C GLU A 121 -21.97 1.34 -18.43
N CYS A 122 -22.77 0.57 -17.68
CA CYS A 122 -24.11 0.17 -18.11
C CYS A 122 -24.99 -0.14 -16.90
N ASP A 123 -26.25 0.32 -16.92
CA ASP A 123 -27.26 -0.01 -15.89
C ASP A 123 -26.80 0.26 -14.43
N GLY A 124 -26.04 1.35 -14.24
CA GLY A 124 -25.48 1.76 -12.95
C GLY A 124 -24.26 0.95 -12.49
N LEU A 125 -23.78 0.01 -13.31
CA LEU A 125 -22.54 -0.74 -13.09
C LEU A 125 -21.40 -0.14 -13.92
N SER A 126 -20.18 -0.26 -13.41
CA SER A 126 -18.96 0.04 -14.15
C SER A 126 -17.96 -1.11 -14.04
N ALA A 127 -17.19 -1.33 -15.10
CA ALA A 127 -16.09 -2.26 -15.10
C ALA A 127 -14.91 -1.70 -15.91
N VAL A 128 -13.70 -2.09 -15.54
CA VAL A 128 -12.46 -1.63 -16.17
C VAL A 128 -11.61 -2.85 -16.54
N SER A 129 -10.98 -2.80 -17.71
CA SER A 129 -10.10 -3.86 -18.20
C SER A 129 -8.76 -3.82 -17.46
N GLN A 130 -7.98 -4.87 -17.65
CA GLN A 130 -6.54 -4.80 -17.42
C GLN A 130 -5.89 -3.76 -18.34
N GLU A 131 -4.70 -3.32 -17.97
CA GLU A 131 -3.84 -2.44 -18.78
C GLU A 131 -3.43 -3.14 -20.08
N PHE A 132 -3.33 -2.38 -21.16
CA PHE A 132 -2.81 -2.87 -22.43
C PHE A 132 -2.03 -1.78 -23.16
N SER A 133 -0.95 -2.16 -23.85
CA SER A 133 -0.12 -1.22 -24.62
C SER A 133 -0.44 -1.30 -26.11
N LEU A 134 -0.46 -0.14 -26.78
CA LEU A 134 -0.54 -0.03 -28.23
C LEU A 134 0.86 0.22 -28.80
N LYS A 135 1.70 -0.81 -28.86
CA LYS A 135 3.12 -0.66 -29.26
C LYS A 135 3.29 -0.25 -30.72
N ASN A 136 4.26 0.62 -30.97
CA ASN A 136 4.81 0.87 -32.30
C ASN A 136 5.59 -0.38 -32.76
N VAL A 137 5.08 -1.13 -33.74
CA VAL A 137 5.82 -2.25 -34.34
C VAL A 137 6.92 -1.70 -35.24
N LYS A 138 8.02 -1.24 -34.64
CA LYS A 138 9.31 -1.12 -35.32
C LYS A 138 10.42 -1.71 -34.46
N LYS A 139 11.02 -2.76 -35.04
CA LYS A 139 12.23 -3.50 -34.65
C LYS A 139 12.15 -4.45 -33.45
N LYS A 140 12.11 -5.73 -33.84
CA LYS A 140 12.69 -6.91 -33.20
C LYS A 140 13.97 -6.55 -32.41
N VAL A 141 13.90 -6.62 -31.07
CA VAL A 141 15.09 -6.64 -30.20
C VAL A 141 15.47 -8.10 -29.99
N GLU A 142 16.76 -8.35 -30.15
CA GLU A 142 17.43 -9.63 -30.06
C GLU A 142 17.23 -10.30 -28.70
N SER A 143 17.26 -11.62 -28.73
CA SER A 143 17.10 -12.50 -27.56
C SER A 143 18.14 -12.19 -26.50
N GLN A 144 17.70 -11.58 -25.40
CA GLN A 144 18.42 -11.71 -24.13
C GLN A 144 18.21 -13.12 -23.61
N THR A 145 19.33 -13.74 -23.26
CA THR A 145 19.42 -15.03 -22.57
C THR A 145 18.46 -15.07 -21.39
N LYS A 146 17.67 -16.14 -21.29
CA LYS A 146 16.84 -16.48 -20.12
C LYS A 146 17.70 -16.41 -18.86
N GLU A 147 17.65 -15.31 -18.13
CA GLU A 147 17.89 -15.34 -16.69
C GLU A 147 16.72 -16.12 -16.08
N ASP A 148 17.05 -17.07 -15.20
CA ASP A 148 16.07 -17.85 -14.43
C ASP A 148 15.08 -16.88 -13.76
N THR A 149 13.87 -16.81 -14.30
CA THR A 149 12.87 -15.85 -13.88
C THR A 149 12.28 -16.36 -12.57
N VAL A 150 12.82 -15.87 -11.44
CA VAL A 150 12.34 -16.24 -10.11
C VAL A 150 10.91 -15.74 -9.95
N CYS A 151 9.97 -16.68 -9.77
CA CYS A 151 8.59 -16.33 -9.52
C CYS A 151 8.41 -15.71 -8.12
N LEU A 152 7.92 -14.47 -8.05
CA LEU A 152 7.68 -13.76 -6.79
C LEU A 152 6.42 -14.27 -6.06
N CYS A 153 5.45 -14.84 -6.76
CA CYS A 153 4.19 -15.31 -6.18
C CYS A 153 4.32 -16.53 -5.26
N SER A 154 5.41 -17.30 -5.35
CA SER A 154 5.55 -18.55 -4.60
C SER A 154 6.97 -18.78 -4.08
N GLY A 155 7.14 -19.79 -3.24
CA GLY A 155 8.45 -20.17 -2.70
C GLY A 155 9.07 -19.15 -1.74
N ASP A 156 10.24 -19.51 -1.24
CA ASP A 156 11.09 -18.64 -0.43
C ASP A 156 11.95 -17.79 -1.37
N TRP A 157 12.04 -16.49 -1.09
CA TRP A 157 12.87 -15.58 -1.87
C TRP A 157 14.33 -15.64 -1.44
N SER A 158 15.22 -15.44 -2.41
CA SER A 158 16.64 -15.20 -2.14
C SER A 158 16.90 -13.74 -1.76
N SER A 159 18.07 -13.47 -1.18
CA SER A 159 18.53 -12.09 -0.88
C SER A 159 18.51 -11.21 -2.13
N ASP A 160 18.96 -11.75 -3.27
CA ASP A 160 19.00 -11.02 -4.54
C ASP A 160 17.61 -10.74 -5.10
N THR A 161 16.67 -11.68 -4.90
CA THR A 161 15.28 -11.51 -5.30
C THR A 161 14.66 -10.30 -4.58
N LEU A 162 14.79 -10.25 -3.25
CA LEU A 162 14.27 -9.13 -2.47
C LEU A 162 15.01 -7.82 -2.78
N ARG A 163 16.33 -7.87 -2.94
CA ARG A 163 17.14 -6.71 -3.34
C ARG A 163 16.66 -6.11 -4.65
N ASN A 164 16.52 -6.93 -5.69
CA ASN A 164 16.08 -6.48 -7.00
C ASN A 164 14.66 -5.92 -6.96
N LEU A 165 13.75 -6.55 -6.21
CA LEU A 165 12.40 -6.02 -5.98
C LEU A 165 12.43 -4.61 -5.37
N VAL A 166 13.23 -4.39 -4.34
CA VAL A 166 13.33 -3.07 -3.68
C VAL A 166 13.92 -2.01 -4.61
N ILE A 167 14.94 -2.36 -5.40
CA ILE A 167 15.54 -1.46 -6.40
C ILE A 167 14.49 -1.08 -7.45
N GLU A 168 13.76 -2.06 -8.01
CA GLU A 168 12.72 -1.79 -9.01
C GLU A 168 11.58 -0.94 -8.47
N LEU A 169 11.14 -1.17 -7.22
CA LEU A 169 10.16 -0.30 -6.57
C LEU A 169 10.67 1.14 -6.46
N ARG A 170 11.93 1.35 -6.07
CA ARG A 170 12.49 2.70 -5.91
C ARG A 170 12.64 3.41 -7.24
N LYS A 171 13.06 2.71 -8.29
CA LYS A 171 13.13 3.26 -9.66
C LYS A 171 11.77 3.71 -10.17
N ARG A 172 10.71 2.95 -9.86
CA ARG A 172 9.33 3.26 -10.27
C ARG A 172 8.64 4.29 -9.38
N ASP A 173 9.11 4.54 -8.15
CA ASP A 173 8.53 5.54 -7.22
C ASP A 173 8.92 6.98 -7.58
N ILE A 174 8.81 7.36 -8.86
CA ILE A 174 9.00 8.73 -9.34
C ILE A 174 7.79 9.54 -8.90
N GLN A 175 7.85 10.08 -7.68
CA GLN A 175 6.75 10.88 -7.16
C GLN A 175 6.67 12.19 -7.92
N LYS A 176 5.48 12.65 -8.24
CA LYS A 176 5.23 14.02 -8.67
C LYS A 176 4.93 14.81 -7.40
N VAL A 177 5.85 15.65 -6.95
CA VAL A 177 5.61 16.52 -5.78
C VAL A 177 5.21 17.90 -6.23
N ASP A 178 4.20 18.39 -5.55
CA ASP A 178 3.79 19.77 -5.54
C ASP A 178 4.95 20.62 -5.00
N ALA A 179 5.62 21.34 -5.89
CA ALA A 179 6.70 22.25 -5.55
C ALA A 179 6.25 23.69 -5.71
N PHE A 180 6.58 24.51 -4.71
CA PHE A 180 6.48 25.95 -4.86
C PHE A 180 7.68 26.44 -5.68
N VAL A 181 7.47 27.46 -6.50
CA VAL A 181 8.56 28.18 -7.15
C VAL A 181 9.01 29.28 -6.18
N PRO A 182 10.22 29.18 -5.61
CA PRO A 182 10.76 30.27 -4.81
C PRO A 182 11.01 31.51 -5.68
N ASP A 183 10.90 32.69 -5.11
CA ASP A 183 11.53 33.89 -5.68
C ASP A 183 13.07 33.81 -5.57
N ASP A 184 13.78 34.80 -6.12
CA ASP A 184 15.25 34.86 -6.08
C ASP A 184 15.84 34.84 -4.66
N ASN A 185 15.02 35.06 -3.64
CA ASN A 185 15.40 35.04 -2.23
C ASN A 185 14.95 33.75 -1.50
N GLY A 186 14.38 32.77 -2.21
CA GLY A 186 13.92 31.52 -1.62
C GLY A 186 12.51 31.54 -1.03
N ASN A 187 11.76 32.64 -1.16
CA ASN A 187 10.43 32.78 -0.55
C ASN A 187 9.33 32.21 -1.44
N LYS A 188 8.25 31.72 -0.81
CA LYS A 188 7.06 31.27 -1.54
C LYS A 188 6.39 32.41 -2.31
N GLN A 189 6.04 32.15 -3.56
CA GLN A 189 5.24 33.05 -4.40
C GLN A 189 3.75 32.68 -4.38
N TYR A 190 2.87 33.67 -4.30
CA TYR A 190 1.43 33.48 -4.43
C TYR A 190 0.88 34.33 -5.58
N TYR A 191 -0.25 33.92 -6.16
CA TYR A 191 -0.82 34.53 -7.35
C TYR A 191 -2.24 35.00 -7.05
N MET A 192 -2.53 36.27 -7.28
CA MET A 192 -3.89 36.81 -7.22
C MET A 192 -4.73 36.31 -8.40
N LYS A 193 -6.06 36.47 -8.32
CA LYS A 193 -6.98 36.08 -9.41
C LYS A 193 -6.70 36.77 -10.75
N ASP A 194 -6.09 37.95 -10.72
CA ASP A 194 -5.68 38.72 -11.90
C ASP A 194 -4.30 38.32 -12.45
N GLY A 195 -3.65 37.31 -11.85
CA GLY A 195 -2.32 36.84 -12.22
C GLY A 195 -1.16 37.56 -11.54
N THR A 196 -1.43 38.58 -10.71
CA THR A 196 -0.38 39.34 -10.00
C THR A 196 0.35 38.45 -9.00
N VAL A 197 1.69 38.44 -9.05
CA VAL A 197 2.54 37.75 -8.07
C VAL A 197 2.64 38.59 -6.82
N VAL A 198 2.34 38.00 -5.67
CA VAL A 198 2.49 38.61 -4.36
C VAL A 198 3.46 37.78 -3.50
N PRO A 199 4.46 38.42 -2.87
CA PRO A 199 5.42 37.73 -2.03
C PRO A 199 4.74 37.17 -0.78
N SER A 200 5.30 36.10 -0.22
CA SER A 200 4.93 35.65 1.11
C SER A 200 5.13 36.78 2.11
N THR A 201 4.12 37.04 2.95
CA THR A 201 4.31 37.91 4.13
C THR A 201 5.35 37.29 5.06
N ASP A 202 6.03 38.09 5.90
CA ASP A 202 7.13 37.73 6.82
C ASP A 202 6.83 36.57 7.81
N ARG A 203 5.63 36.00 7.77
CA ARG A 203 5.19 34.87 8.62
C ARG A 203 4.71 33.66 7.83
N GLY A 204 5.04 33.56 6.54
CA GLY A 204 4.68 32.41 5.70
C GLY A 204 3.17 32.28 5.41
N ARG A 205 2.36 33.30 5.73
CA ARG A 205 0.91 33.27 5.53
C ARG A 205 0.53 33.68 4.11
N ARG A 206 -0.30 32.85 3.48
CA ARG A 206 -0.91 33.12 2.17
C ARG A 206 -1.76 34.41 2.21
N PRO A 207 -1.54 35.36 1.30
CA PRO A 207 -2.39 36.54 1.16
C PRO A 207 -3.87 36.17 0.87
N LYS A 208 -4.81 36.94 1.42
CA LYS A 208 -6.24 36.70 1.23
C LYS A 208 -6.62 36.90 -0.24
N GLY A 209 -7.16 35.86 -0.87
CA GLY A 209 -7.55 35.88 -2.29
C GLY A 209 -6.47 35.40 -3.26
N ALA A 210 -5.27 35.08 -2.77
CA ALA A 210 -4.21 34.50 -3.58
C ALA A 210 -4.28 32.95 -3.61
N THR A 211 -3.91 32.36 -4.75
CA THR A 211 -3.70 30.93 -4.96
C THR A 211 -2.21 30.61 -5.04
N GLU A 212 -1.81 29.46 -4.51
CA GLU A 212 -0.45 28.94 -4.70
C GLU A 212 -0.39 28.31 -6.09
N LYS A 213 0.56 28.73 -6.93
CA LYS A 213 0.81 28.06 -8.21
C LYS A 213 1.77 26.93 -7.91
N VAL A 214 1.21 25.74 -7.80
CA VAL A 214 1.94 24.52 -7.52
C VAL A 214 2.32 23.92 -8.85
N PHE A 215 3.62 23.75 -9.10
CA PHE A 215 4.08 23.01 -10.24
C PHE A 215 4.44 21.61 -9.82
N THR A 216 4.10 20.67 -10.69
CA THR A 216 4.45 19.28 -10.50
C THR A 216 5.87 19.07 -10.98
N ARG A 217 6.80 18.79 -10.06
CA ARG A 217 8.14 18.31 -10.42
C ARG A 217 8.31 16.86 -10.01
N PRO A 218 9.13 16.08 -10.73
CA PRO A 218 9.62 14.81 -10.19
C PRO A 218 10.25 15.07 -8.83
N LYS A 219 9.83 14.32 -7.82
CA LYS A 219 10.46 14.27 -6.51
C LYS A 219 11.85 13.77 -6.75
N ASP A 220 12.80 14.54 -6.24
CA ASP A 220 14.19 14.20 -6.38
C ASP A 220 14.49 12.89 -5.64
N LEU A 221 14.63 11.82 -6.42
CA LEU A 221 15.08 10.51 -5.97
C LEU A 221 16.60 10.42 -5.96
N SER A 222 17.34 11.50 -6.27
CA SER A 222 18.81 11.55 -6.25
C SER A 222 19.41 11.01 -4.95
N LYS A 223 18.69 11.13 -3.83
CA LYS A 223 19.08 10.52 -2.56
C LYS A 223 19.32 9.00 -2.64
N TYR A 224 18.75 8.30 -3.62
CA TYR A 224 18.96 6.88 -3.89
C TYR A 224 20.14 6.64 -4.83
N ASP A 225 20.43 7.60 -5.73
CA ASP A 225 21.61 7.62 -6.61
C ASP A 225 22.89 8.05 -5.88
N GLU A 226 22.75 8.75 -4.76
CA GLU A 226 23.85 9.16 -3.89
C GLU A 226 24.63 7.96 -3.35
N MET A 227 25.95 8.11 -3.36
CA MET A 227 26.88 7.14 -2.76
C MET A 227 27.00 7.41 -1.26
N ALA A 228 26.73 6.39 -0.45
CA ALA A 228 27.01 6.45 0.97
C ALA A 228 28.51 6.37 1.25
N GLY A 229 28.91 6.65 2.50
CA GLY A 229 30.33 6.73 2.89
C GLY A 229 31.15 5.44 2.75
N ASP A 230 30.53 4.30 2.46
CA ASP A 230 31.19 3.02 2.16
C ASP A 230 31.26 2.70 0.64
N GLY A 231 30.87 3.65 -0.21
CA GLY A 231 30.88 3.47 -1.66
C GLY A 231 29.70 2.67 -2.22
N LYS A 232 28.63 2.42 -1.44
CA LYS A 232 27.38 1.83 -1.96
C LYS A 232 26.28 2.88 -2.10
N ARG A 233 25.48 2.78 -3.16
CA ARG A 233 24.32 3.65 -3.38
C ARG A 233 23.19 3.38 -2.37
N TYR A 234 22.44 4.42 -2.01
CA TYR A 234 21.29 4.27 -1.12
C TYR A 234 20.13 3.47 -1.73
N GLU A 235 20.02 3.40 -3.06
CA GLU A 235 19.06 2.53 -3.76
C GLU A 235 19.19 1.05 -3.34
N ASP A 236 20.40 0.64 -2.94
CA ASP A 236 20.73 -0.73 -2.50
C ASP A 236 20.72 -0.89 -0.97
N ARG A 237 20.28 0.12 -0.22
CA ARG A 237 20.28 0.09 1.25
C ARG A 237 18.88 -0.08 1.81
N ILE A 238 18.76 -0.85 2.87
CA ILE A 238 17.54 -0.98 3.68
C ILE A 238 17.77 -0.40 5.07
N PHE A 239 16.73 0.19 5.64
CA PHE A 239 16.66 0.69 7.00
C PHE A 239 17.81 1.66 7.39
N PHE A 240 18.32 2.41 6.41
CA PHE A 240 19.50 3.25 6.56
C PHE A 240 19.23 4.62 7.20
N LEU A 241 17.95 5.02 7.35
CA LEU A 241 17.62 6.24 8.06
C LEU A 241 17.49 5.94 9.55
N ASP A 242 18.52 6.34 10.30
CA ASP A 242 18.56 6.15 11.74
C ASP A 242 17.66 7.16 12.46
N SER A 243 16.85 6.67 13.40
CA SER A 243 16.19 7.49 14.40
C SER A 243 17.14 7.69 15.56
N LYS A 244 17.60 8.92 15.80
CA LYS A 244 18.50 9.26 16.90
C LYS A 244 17.70 9.58 18.16
N VAL A 245 18.04 8.98 19.29
CA VAL A 245 17.42 9.26 20.60
C VAL A 245 18.50 9.54 21.64
N LYS A 246 18.10 10.05 22.79
CA LYS A 246 18.97 10.25 23.96
C LYS A 246 18.82 9.06 24.89
N ASP A 247 19.92 8.47 25.32
CA ASP A 247 19.92 7.49 26.44
C ASP A 247 19.79 8.21 27.79
N ASP A 248 19.73 7.45 28.89
CA ASP A 248 19.57 7.98 30.25
C ASP A 248 20.77 8.86 30.69
N ALA A 249 21.93 8.68 30.05
CA ALA A 249 23.12 9.50 30.26
C ALA A 249 23.16 10.74 29.34
N GLY A 250 22.14 10.95 28.50
CA GLY A 250 22.07 12.08 27.57
C GLY A 250 22.92 11.92 26.30
N ASN A 251 23.47 10.73 26.05
CA ASN A 251 24.20 10.42 24.82
C ASN A 251 23.23 10.18 23.67
N THR A 252 23.63 10.58 22.47
CA THR A 252 22.85 10.28 21.27
C THR A 252 23.12 8.84 20.84
N VAL A 253 22.10 7.99 20.90
CA VAL A 253 22.16 6.59 20.44
C VAL A 253 21.23 6.37 19.24
N VAL A 254 21.53 5.36 18.42
CA VAL A 254 20.69 4.95 17.29
C VAL A 254 19.56 4.07 17.82
N ASP A 255 18.33 4.45 17.52
CA ASP A 255 17.10 3.71 17.82
C ASP A 255 16.55 3.11 16.53
N GLY A 256 17.05 1.93 16.19
CA GLY A 256 16.73 1.20 14.97
C GLY A 256 17.61 -0.03 14.82
N ILE A 257 17.47 -0.76 13.72
CA ILE A 257 18.27 -1.96 13.45
C ILE A 257 19.77 -1.59 13.46
N PRO A 258 20.65 -2.34 14.14
CA PRO A 258 22.09 -2.11 14.10
C PRO A 258 22.65 -2.18 12.68
N SER A 259 23.65 -1.36 12.33
CA SER A 259 24.15 -1.25 10.96
C SER A 259 24.65 -2.57 10.35
N ASN A 260 25.24 -3.47 11.14
CA ASN A 260 25.69 -4.80 10.73
C ASN A 260 24.54 -5.80 10.48
N GLU A 261 23.33 -5.48 10.96
CA GLU A 261 22.13 -6.31 10.82
C GLU A 261 21.29 -5.93 9.60
N LYS A 262 21.48 -4.72 9.04
CA LYS A 262 20.72 -4.16 7.90
C LYS A 262 21.08 -4.81 6.55
N THR A 263 20.86 -6.12 6.43
CA THR A 263 21.23 -6.91 5.24
C THR A 263 20.00 -7.55 4.60
N TYR A 264 20.00 -7.65 3.26
CA TYR A 264 18.94 -8.37 2.54
C TYR A 264 18.87 -9.85 2.91
N GLN A 265 20.00 -10.48 3.26
CA GLN A 265 20.03 -11.88 3.70
C GLN A 265 19.21 -12.08 4.99
N LYS A 266 19.41 -11.22 6.01
CA LYS A 266 18.61 -11.30 7.24
C LYS A 266 17.16 -10.90 6.98
N PHE A 267 16.95 -9.84 6.20
CA PHE A 267 15.60 -9.36 5.94
C PHE A 267 14.75 -10.39 5.19
N VAL A 268 15.28 -11.02 4.13
CA VAL A 268 14.52 -12.02 3.37
C VAL A 268 14.26 -13.28 4.18
N ALA A 269 15.20 -13.70 5.04
CA ALA A 269 15.00 -14.86 5.91
C ALA A 269 13.80 -14.65 6.84
N GLU A 270 13.72 -13.48 7.48
CA GLU A 270 12.61 -13.13 8.38
C GLU A 270 11.30 -12.89 7.62
N LEU A 271 11.36 -12.30 6.42
CA LEU A 271 10.19 -12.10 5.58
C LEU A 271 9.59 -13.43 5.11
N ASN A 272 10.42 -14.37 4.64
CA ASN A 272 9.99 -15.72 4.27
C ASN A 272 9.40 -16.48 5.47
N ALA A 273 10.03 -16.36 6.65
CA ALA A 273 9.51 -16.95 7.89
C ALA A 273 8.12 -16.41 8.24
N VAL A 274 7.88 -15.12 8.04
CA VAL A 274 6.56 -14.50 8.20
C VAL A 274 5.56 -14.99 7.17
N PHE A 275 5.93 -15.03 5.89
CA PHE A 275 5.04 -15.54 4.84
C PHE A 275 4.55 -16.96 5.14
N LYS A 276 5.47 -17.82 5.59
CA LYS A 276 5.13 -19.19 5.99
C LYS A 276 4.28 -19.25 7.24
N SER A 277 4.72 -18.63 8.34
CA SER A 277 4.05 -18.73 9.65
C SER A 277 2.67 -18.07 9.67
N ARG A 278 2.47 -17.01 8.87
CA ARG A 278 1.22 -16.25 8.83
C ARG A 278 0.35 -16.59 7.61
N LYS A 279 0.73 -17.59 6.81
CA LYS A 279 0.01 -18.07 5.60
C LYS A 279 -0.27 -16.94 4.59
N ILE A 280 0.79 -16.22 4.24
CA ILE A 280 0.82 -15.21 3.17
C ILE A 280 1.41 -15.91 1.93
N ASP A 281 0.63 -16.83 1.38
CA ASP A 281 1.00 -17.75 0.31
C ASP A 281 0.46 -17.35 -1.07
N GLY A 282 -0.67 -16.64 -1.12
CA GLY A 282 -1.22 -16.11 -2.37
C GLY A 282 -0.44 -14.91 -2.92
N CYS A 283 -0.37 -14.83 -4.26
CA CYS A 283 0.35 -13.75 -4.93
C CYS A 283 -0.18 -12.36 -4.53
N ASN A 284 -1.51 -12.18 -4.57
CA ASN A 284 -2.15 -10.94 -4.12
C ASN A 284 -1.87 -10.64 -2.65
N GLN A 285 -1.85 -11.65 -1.77
CA GLN A 285 -1.55 -11.43 -0.36
C GLN A 285 -0.13 -10.90 -0.17
N ARG A 286 0.86 -11.46 -0.89
CA ARG A 286 2.25 -10.97 -0.86
C ARG A 286 2.36 -9.53 -1.38
N ILE A 287 1.75 -9.24 -2.53
CA ILE A 287 1.72 -7.90 -3.13
C ILE A 287 1.10 -6.89 -2.16
N ILE A 288 -0.08 -7.19 -1.62
CA ILE A 288 -0.78 -6.29 -0.70
C ILE A 288 0.01 -6.11 0.59
N PHE A 289 0.50 -7.20 1.19
CA PHE A 289 1.31 -7.13 2.42
C PHE A 289 2.54 -6.25 2.21
N LEU A 290 3.28 -6.47 1.12
CA LEU A 290 4.43 -5.66 0.74
C LEU A 290 4.06 -4.19 0.54
N ALA A 291 2.95 -3.88 -0.13
CA ALA A 291 2.50 -2.49 -0.31
C ALA A 291 2.26 -1.80 1.03
N GLN A 292 1.67 -2.51 2.01
CA GLN A 292 1.48 -1.98 3.36
C GLN A 292 2.82 -1.72 4.04
N VAL A 293 3.70 -2.74 4.14
CA VAL A 293 4.96 -2.58 4.86
C VAL A 293 5.91 -1.59 4.17
N TYR A 294 5.85 -1.47 2.85
CA TYR A 294 6.65 -0.51 2.10
C TYR A 294 6.24 0.93 2.43
N GLN A 295 4.94 1.22 2.53
CA GLN A 295 4.45 2.53 2.98
C GLN A 295 4.87 2.81 4.43
N GLU A 296 4.59 1.88 5.35
CA GLU A 296 4.77 2.11 6.80
C GLU A 296 6.24 2.21 7.21
N SER A 297 7.13 1.50 6.52
CA SER A 297 8.58 1.56 6.75
C SER A 297 9.28 2.69 6.00
N LEU A 298 8.51 3.61 5.40
CA LEU A 298 9.01 4.68 4.56
C LEU A 298 9.95 4.12 3.46
N LEU A 299 9.44 3.21 2.63
CA LEU A 299 10.16 2.60 1.50
C LEU A 299 11.33 1.70 1.93
N PHE A 300 11.11 0.95 3.02
CA PHE A 300 12.13 0.18 3.73
C PHE A 300 13.36 1.02 4.11
N THR A 301 13.16 2.28 4.48
CA THR A 301 14.25 3.15 4.95
C THR A 301 14.27 3.30 6.46
N LYS A 302 13.17 2.99 7.16
CA LYS A 302 13.01 3.12 8.62
C LYS A 302 12.27 1.95 9.24
N THR A 303 12.60 1.65 10.49
CA THR A 303 11.85 0.73 11.36
C THR A 303 11.31 1.38 12.63
N VAL A 304 11.58 2.68 12.82
CA VAL A 304 11.21 3.41 14.04
C VAL A 304 10.80 4.82 13.67
N GLU A 305 9.61 5.24 14.11
CA GLU A 305 9.15 6.62 13.92
C GLU A 305 9.74 7.61 14.96
N GLY A 306 9.46 8.90 14.74
CA GLY A 306 9.65 9.92 15.78
C GLY A 306 8.62 9.74 16.89
N GLY A 307 9.05 9.77 18.16
CA GLY A 307 8.14 9.55 19.29
C GLY A 307 7.35 10.79 19.69
N SER A 308 6.06 10.61 19.99
CA SER A 308 5.13 11.59 20.55
C SER A 308 4.71 11.19 21.97
N PRO A 309 4.45 12.13 22.90
CA PRO A 309 3.85 11.82 24.20
C PRO A 309 2.39 11.38 24.09
N SER A 310 1.72 11.57 22.93
CA SER A 310 0.30 11.26 22.74
C SER A 310 -0.02 9.76 22.62
N TYR A 311 0.99 8.88 22.58
CA TYR A 311 0.75 7.45 22.56
C TYR A 311 0.29 6.96 23.93
N HIS A 312 -0.72 6.08 23.97
CA HIS A 312 -1.05 5.34 25.18
C HIS A 312 0.19 4.59 25.71
N GLY A 313 0.49 4.78 27.00
CA GLY A 313 1.73 4.33 27.66
C GLY A 313 2.94 5.26 27.47
N GLY A 314 2.82 6.32 26.67
CA GLY A 314 3.85 7.33 26.44
C GLY A 314 4.82 7.04 25.30
N LYS A 315 5.88 7.86 25.22
CA LYS A 315 6.83 7.92 24.09
C LYS A 315 7.53 6.58 23.78
N LEU A 316 7.67 5.71 24.77
CA LEU A 316 8.26 4.38 24.60
C LEU A 316 7.47 3.57 23.57
N PHE A 317 6.15 3.74 23.47
CA PHE A 317 5.25 2.93 22.61
C PHE A 317 4.92 3.58 21.27
N LYS A 318 5.84 4.39 20.76
CA LYS A 318 5.84 4.87 19.38
C LYS A 318 5.90 3.72 18.35
N GLY A 319 5.55 4.00 17.11
CA GLY A 319 5.67 3.16 15.93
C GLY A 319 7.03 2.47 15.78
N ARG A 320 7.00 1.14 15.71
CA ARG A 320 8.16 0.31 15.34
C ARG A 320 7.80 -0.85 14.43
N GLY A 321 8.82 -1.41 13.79
CA GLY A 321 8.69 -2.56 12.90
C GLY A 321 8.16 -2.15 11.53
N LEU A 322 7.85 -3.14 10.70
CA LEU A 322 7.51 -2.88 9.29
C LEU A 322 6.10 -2.33 9.08
N MET A 323 5.21 -2.43 10.08
CA MET A 323 3.86 -1.82 10.07
C MET A 323 3.65 -0.76 11.16
N GLN A 324 4.73 -0.25 11.75
CA GLN A 324 4.68 0.83 12.75
C GLN A 324 3.72 0.52 13.92
N LEU A 325 3.92 -0.62 14.59
CA LEU A 325 3.17 -1.00 15.78
C LEU A 325 3.27 0.11 16.85
N THR A 326 2.13 0.58 17.34
CA THR A 326 2.03 1.79 18.18
C THR A 326 1.04 1.57 19.32
N HIS A 327 1.23 2.25 20.45
CA HIS A 327 0.47 2.13 21.70
C HIS A 327 0.80 0.88 22.52
N ASP A 328 0.90 1.06 23.84
CA ASP A 328 1.25 0.02 24.79
C ASP A 328 0.39 -1.23 24.68
N PHE A 329 -0.93 -1.09 24.51
CA PHE A 329 -1.83 -2.24 24.37
C PHE A 329 -1.57 -3.09 23.11
N ASN A 330 -1.13 -2.48 22.00
CA ASN A 330 -0.80 -3.24 20.79
C ASN A 330 0.54 -3.97 20.93
N TYR A 331 1.53 -3.32 21.56
CA TYR A 331 2.77 -3.98 21.92
C TYR A 331 2.53 -5.13 22.90
N PHE A 332 1.63 -4.93 23.87
CA PHE A 332 1.32 -5.95 24.88
C PHE A 332 0.58 -7.13 24.27
N ALA A 333 -0.33 -6.87 23.32
CA ALA A 333 -0.96 -7.92 22.51
C ALA A 333 0.06 -8.76 21.74
N TYR A 334 1.01 -8.11 21.07
CA TYR A 334 2.07 -8.80 20.35
C TYR A 334 3.04 -9.53 21.29
N TYR A 335 3.41 -8.92 22.42
CA TYR A 335 4.23 -9.55 23.45
C TYR A 335 3.57 -10.81 24.00
N SER A 336 2.26 -10.78 24.27
CA SER A 336 1.46 -11.94 24.68
C SER A 336 1.51 -13.06 23.64
N ASP A 337 1.41 -12.75 22.34
CA ASP A 337 1.55 -13.71 21.23
C ASP A 337 2.96 -14.34 21.21
N VAL A 338 4.01 -13.52 21.34
CA VAL A 338 5.41 -13.98 21.33
C VAL A 338 5.71 -14.89 22.54
N LYS A 339 5.16 -14.58 23.71
CA LYS A 339 5.37 -15.37 24.93
C LYS A 339 4.42 -16.57 25.05
N GLY A 340 3.38 -16.64 24.22
CA GLY A 340 2.35 -17.68 24.32
C GLY A 340 1.56 -17.60 25.62
N THR A 341 1.25 -16.39 26.10
CA THR A 341 0.54 -16.15 27.35
C THR A 341 -0.83 -15.52 27.13
N ASP A 342 -1.69 -15.55 28.16
CA ASP A 342 -3.02 -14.91 28.16
C ASP A 342 -3.00 -13.45 28.67
N PHE A 343 -1.84 -12.82 28.76
CA PHE A 343 -1.71 -11.47 29.33
C PHE A 343 -2.63 -10.44 28.67
N PHE A 344 -2.66 -10.42 27.34
CA PHE A 344 -3.51 -9.47 26.62
C PHE A 344 -5.00 -9.75 26.81
N LYS A 345 -5.39 -11.02 26.89
CA LYS A 345 -6.77 -11.43 27.16
C LYS A 345 -7.21 -10.93 28.54
N GLU A 346 -6.38 -11.10 29.56
CA GLU A 346 -6.65 -10.56 30.89
C GLU A 346 -6.68 -9.04 30.90
N PHE A 347 -5.78 -8.37 30.17
CA PHE A 347 -5.81 -6.92 30.01
C PHE A 347 -7.14 -6.44 29.42
N ILE A 348 -7.61 -7.03 28.31
CA ILE A 348 -8.89 -6.65 27.69
C ILE A 348 -10.07 -6.87 28.64
N ARG A 349 -10.08 -7.99 29.37
CA ARG A 349 -11.13 -8.31 30.35
C ARG A 349 -11.23 -7.28 31.47
N HIS A 350 -10.10 -6.81 32.00
CA HIS A 350 -10.09 -5.81 33.08
C HIS A 350 -10.22 -4.38 32.57
N ARG A 351 -9.74 -4.11 31.35
CA ARG A 351 -9.95 -2.83 30.69
C ARG A 351 -11.43 -2.53 30.53
N GLY A 352 -12.22 -3.53 30.12
CA GLY A 352 -13.65 -3.36 29.86
C GLY A 352 -13.89 -2.19 28.89
N ASP A 353 -14.75 -1.26 29.29
CA ASP A 353 -15.08 -0.06 28.51
C ASP A 353 -14.09 1.12 28.72
N ASN A 354 -13.08 0.98 29.59
CA ASN A 354 -12.07 2.02 29.79
C ASN A 354 -11.02 1.99 28.67
N TYR A 355 -11.36 2.53 27.50
CA TYR A 355 -10.46 2.58 26.35
C TYR A 355 -9.14 3.32 26.59
N ASN A 356 -9.04 4.12 27.65
CA ASN A 356 -7.83 4.87 27.98
C ASN A 356 -6.88 4.14 28.93
N MET A 357 -7.27 2.98 29.48
CA MET A 357 -6.43 2.22 30.39
C MET A 357 -5.13 1.77 29.70
N THR A 358 -4.01 2.09 30.33
CA THR A 358 -2.67 1.65 29.98
C THR A 358 -2.33 0.30 30.62
N VAL A 359 -1.33 -0.38 30.08
CA VAL A 359 -0.81 -1.64 30.63
C VAL A 359 -0.24 -1.43 32.04
N ALA A 360 0.37 -0.27 32.30
CA ALA A 360 0.87 0.12 33.62
C ALA A 360 -0.25 0.25 34.66
N GLU A 361 -1.37 0.87 34.28
CA GLU A 361 -2.55 0.98 35.13
C GLU A 361 -3.18 -0.38 35.38
N PHE A 362 -3.28 -1.23 34.36
CA PHE A 362 -3.77 -2.60 34.49
C PHE A 362 -2.95 -3.40 35.52
N LYS A 363 -1.62 -3.35 35.44
CA LYS A 363 -0.73 -3.96 36.42
C LYS A 363 -0.98 -3.42 37.84
N THR A 364 -1.07 -2.09 37.97
CA THR A 364 -1.29 -1.43 39.26
C THR A 364 -2.63 -1.84 39.89
N GLN A 365 -3.70 -1.87 39.10
CA GLN A 365 -5.04 -2.22 39.57
C GLN A 365 -5.17 -3.70 39.98
N THR A 366 -4.38 -4.58 39.37
CA THR A 366 -4.47 -6.02 39.62
C THR A 366 -3.46 -6.55 40.64
N GLY A 367 -2.55 -5.71 41.14
CA GLY A 367 -1.62 -6.06 42.21
C GLY A 367 -0.76 -7.28 41.88
N GLU A 368 -0.16 -7.30 40.68
CA GLU A 368 0.67 -8.39 40.14
C GLU A 368 -0.01 -9.72 39.83
N LYS A 369 -1.32 -9.86 40.08
CA LYS A 369 -2.04 -11.12 39.87
C LYS A 369 -1.90 -11.70 38.46
N TYR A 370 -1.84 -10.84 37.43
CA TYR A 370 -1.77 -11.25 36.02
C TYR A 370 -0.52 -10.79 35.30
N LEU A 371 0.23 -9.85 35.90
CA LEU A 371 1.46 -9.30 35.31
C LEU A 371 2.38 -8.85 36.44
N THR A 372 3.44 -9.62 36.69
CA THR A 372 4.42 -9.31 37.75
C THR A 372 5.31 -8.13 37.36
N ASP A 373 6.03 -7.54 38.32
CA ASP A 373 7.09 -6.56 38.06
C ASP A 373 8.11 -7.05 37.04
N GLU A 374 8.57 -8.30 37.18
CA GLU A 374 9.54 -8.90 36.26
C GLU A 374 9.00 -9.04 34.83
N GLN A 375 7.76 -9.52 34.69
CA GLN A 375 7.12 -9.67 33.38
C GLN A 375 6.84 -8.32 32.73
N TYR A 376 6.46 -7.33 33.53
CA TYR A 376 6.26 -5.97 33.03
C TYR A 376 7.58 -5.35 32.58
N GLN A 377 8.67 -5.56 33.31
CA GLN A 377 9.99 -5.09 32.89
C GLN A 377 10.46 -5.80 31.60
N ASP A 378 10.28 -7.13 31.49
CA ASP A 378 10.57 -7.87 30.24
C ASP A 378 9.72 -7.37 29.07
N PHE A 379 8.46 -6.98 29.30
CA PHE A 379 7.63 -6.31 28.30
C PHE A 379 8.21 -4.95 27.87
N LEU A 380 8.65 -4.11 28.82
CA LEU A 380 9.26 -2.81 28.51
C LEU A 380 10.57 -2.98 27.73
N ASP A 381 11.37 -3.98 28.06
CA ASP A 381 12.64 -4.30 27.39
C ASP A 381 12.41 -4.89 25.98
N PHE A 382 11.28 -5.58 25.78
CA PHE A 382 10.87 -6.12 24.49
C PHE A 382 10.42 -5.03 23.50
N VAL A 383 9.74 -3.97 23.95
CA VAL A 383 9.16 -2.94 23.07
C VAL A 383 10.16 -2.34 22.08
N PRO A 384 11.38 -1.92 22.48
CA PRO A 384 12.39 -1.44 21.54
C PRO A 384 12.85 -2.49 20.51
N GLN A 385 12.83 -3.79 20.85
CA GLN A 385 13.31 -4.87 19.97
C GLN A 385 12.50 -4.94 18.67
N VAL A 386 11.22 -4.58 18.70
CA VAL A 386 10.34 -4.52 17.50
C VAL A 386 10.91 -3.58 16.42
N GLY A 387 11.70 -2.58 16.79
CA GLY A 387 12.37 -1.66 15.86
C GLY A 387 13.86 -1.91 15.66
N ARG A 388 14.48 -2.73 16.51
CA ARG A 388 15.94 -2.95 16.57
C ARG A 388 16.37 -4.33 16.09
N ASP A 389 15.45 -5.27 15.97
CA ASP A 389 15.69 -6.63 15.49
C ASP A 389 14.81 -6.91 14.26
N LEU A 390 15.42 -7.34 13.16
CA LEU A 390 14.70 -7.66 11.93
C LEU A 390 13.67 -8.77 12.12
N LYS A 391 13.94 -9.74 13.01
CA LYS A 391 13.00 -10.81 13.35
C LYS A 391 11.73 -10.21 13.91
N TYR A 392 11.84 -9.40 14.97
CA TYR A 392 10.65 -8.81 15.60
C TYR A 392 9.99 -7.74 14.71
N ALA A 393 10.76 -7.02 13.89
CA ALA A 393 10.22 -6.05 12.93
C ALA A 393 9.34 -6.73 11.86
N CYS A 394 9.77 -7.87 11.32
CA CYS A 394 8.98 -8.65 10.35
C CYS A 394 7.83 -9.38 11.03
N GLN A 395 8.09 -10.06 12.15
CA GLN A 395 7.10 -10.88 12.85
C GLN A 395 5.95 -10.04 13.41
N SER A 396 6.21 -8.82 13.90
CA SER A 396 5.16 -7.89 14.34
C SER A 396 4.24 -7.45 13.21
N ALA A 397 4.78 -7.21 12.01
CA ALA A 397 3.99 -6.90 10.83
C ALA A 397 3.10 -8.09 10.41
N GLY A 398 3.67 -9.28 10.34
CA GLY A 398 2.91 -10.50 10.05
C GLY A 398 1.85 -10.82 11.10
N TRP A 399 2.15 -10.57 12.38
CA TRP A 399 1.19 -10.69 13.47
C TRP A 399 0.05 -9.68 13.31
N TYR A 400 0.37 -8.39 13.12
CA TYR A 400 -0.62 -7.33 13.02
C TYR A 400 -1.53 -7.48 11.80
N TRP A 401 -0.97 -7.97 10.68
CA TRP A 401 -1.71 -8.35 9.48
C TRP A 401 -2.85 -9.33 9.77
N ASN A 402 -2.62 -10.32 10.63
CA ASN A 402 -3.65 -11.27 11.04
C ASN A 402 -4.53 -10.71 12.16
N PHE A 403 -3.93 -10.10 13.18
CA PHE A 403 -4.62 -9.55 14.35
C PHE A 403 -5.66 -8.47 13.98
N SER A 404 -5.33 -7.62 13.00
CA SER A 404 -6.26 -6.61 12.47
C SER A 404 -7.39 -7.19 11.61
N GLY A 405 -7.28 -8.46 11.19
CA GLY A 405 -8.17 -9.09 10.21
C GLY A 405 -7.93 -8.64 8.76
N ALA A 406 -6.84 -7.92 8.47
CA ALA A 406 -6.48 -7.51 7.11
C ALA A 406 -6.25 -8.70 6.16
N SER A 407 -5.71 -9.80 6.70
CA SER A 407 -5.42 -11.03 5.95
C SER A 407 -6.64 -11.66 5.26
N VAL A 408 -7.84 -11.48 5.82
CA VAL A 408 -9.10 -11.99 5.24
C VAL A 408 -9.40 -11.28 3.91
N TYR A 409 -9.32 -9.96 3.89
CA TYR A 409 -9.62 -9.14 2.72
C TYR A 409 -8.57 -9.25 1.62
N ALA A 410 -7.33 -9.56 1.97
CA ALA A 410 -6.24 -9.69 1.01
C ALA A 410 -6.39 -10.90 0.09
N LYS A 411 -7.08 -11.97 0.53
CA LYS A 411 -7.36 -13.15 -0.30
C LYS A 411 -8.25 -12.81 -1.49
N ASP A 412 -9.19 -11.90 -1.29
CA ASP A 412 -10.16 -11.46 -2.29
C ASP A 412 -9.69 -10.21 -3.07
N ASP A 413 -8.40 -9.87 -2.98
CA ASP A 413 -7.80 -8.66 -3.57
C ASP A 413 -8.49 -7.35 -3.14
N ASN A 414 -9.13 -7.34 -1.95
CA ASN A 414 -9.89 -6.20 -1.46
C ASN A 414 -8.97 -5.17 -0.77
N PHE A 415 -8.15 -4.52 -1.58
CA PHE A 415 -7.06 -3.65 -1.15
C PHE A 415 -7.50 -2.50 -0.24
N ARG A 416 -8.62 -1.84 -0.55
CA ARG A 416 -9.11 -0.72 0.27
C ARG A 416 -9.44 -1.16 1.69
N MET A 417 -10.02 -2.35 1.84
CA MET A 417 -10.39 -2.88 3.14
C MET A 417 -9.16 -3.27 3.96
N VAL A 418 -8.11 -3.77 3.31
CA VAL A 418 -6.80 -3.94 3.94
C VAL A 418 -6.28 -2.60 4.48
N CYS A 419 -6.21 -1.57 3.64
CA CYS A 419 -5.72 -0.24 4.06
C CYS A 419 -6.54 0.32 5.24
N ALA A 420 -7.86 0.13 5.22
CA ALA A 420 -8.74 0.51 6.32
C ALA A 420 -8.38 -0.27 7.60
N LYS A 421 -8.25 -1.60 7.56
CA LYS A 421 -7.89 -2.40 8.74
C LYS A 421 -6.54 -2.01 9.34
N ILE A 422 -5.58 -1.61 8.51
CA ILE A 422 -4.24 -1.23 8.99
C ILE A 422 -4.22 0.17 9.60
N ASN A 423 -4.91 1.14 9.00
CA ASN A 423 -4.76 2.54 9.41
C ASN A 423 -6.00 3.15 10.07
N ASN A 424 -7.19 2.87 9.56
CA ASN A 424 -8.43 3.41 10.07
C ASN A 424 -9.56 2.37 10.00
N PRO A 425 -9.68 1.49 11.01
CA PRO A 425 -10.65 0.41 10.94
C PRO A 425 -12.12 0.87 10.89
N GLN A 426 -12.42 2.13 11.21
CA GLN A 426 -13.77 2.69 11.03
C GLN A 426 -14.14 2.86 9.54
N ALA A 427 -13.14 3.02 8.66
CA ALA A 427 -13.34 3.15 7.23
C ALA A 427 -13.72 1.83 6.52
N VAL A 428 -13.82 0.73 7.28
CA VAL A 428 -14.42 -0.54 6.85
C VAL A 428 -15.93 -0.35 6.65
N ASP A 429 -16.59 0.31 7.60
CA ASP A 429 -18.04 0.48 7.63
C ASP A 429 -18.47 1.82 7.00
N ASP A 430 -17.60 2.82 6.99
CA ASP A 430 -17.80 4.09 6.30
C ASP A 430 -16.86 4.25 5.10
N ARG A 431 -17.41 4.12 3.88
CA ARG A 431 -16.65 4.28 2.64
C ARG A 431 -16.17 5.72 2.39
N ASN A 432 -16.78 6.71 3.04
CA ASN A 432 -16.39 8.12 2.95
C ASN A 432 -15.28 8.49 3.94
N ALA A 433 -15.00 7.64 4.93
CA ALA A 433 -13.92 7.88 5.88
C ALA A 433 -12.56 7.80 5.19
N THR A 434 -11.70 8.78 5.50
CA THR A 434 -10.34 8.86 5.00
C THR A 434 -9.49 7.73 5.59
N VAL A 435 -8.71 7.08 4.72
CA VAL A 435 -7.67 6.12 5.10
C VAL A 435 -6.31 6.77 4.84
N ASN A 436 -5.54 7.04 5.89
CA ASN A 436 -4.28 7.77 5.74
C ASN A 436 -3.26 6.94 4.96
N GLY A 437 -2.59 7.58 4.00
CA GLY A 437 -1.64 6.94 3.11
C GLY A 437 -2.28 6.03 2.05
N TYR A 438 -3.60 6.07 1.84
CA TYR A 438 -4.27 5.21 0.86
C TYR A 438 -3.74 5.42 -0.57
N THR A 439 -3.50 6.67 -0.96
CA THR A 439 -2.97 7.02 -2.28
C THR A 439 -1.60 6.40 -2.51
N GLU A 440 -0.69 6.55 -1.55
CA GLU A 440 0.66 5.99 -1.63
C GLU A 440 0.64 4.46 -1.62
N ARG A 441 -0.15 3.85 -0.72
CA ARG A 441 -0.32 2.39 -0.69
C ARG A 441 -0.85 1.86 -2.01
N SER A 442 -1.85 2.52 -2.60
CA SER A 442 -2.45 2.14 -3.88
C SER A 442 -1.43 2.19 -5.01
N ARG A 443 -0.58 3.22 -5.02
CA ARG A 443 0.53 3.32 -5.96
C ARG A 443 1.51 2.16 -5.80
N TYR A 444 1.94 1.86 -4.58
CA TYR A 444 2.88 0.76 -4.33
C TYR A 444 2.30 -0.61 -4.65
N TYR A 445 1.01 -0.81 -4.35
CA TYR A 445 0.28 -2.00 -4.75
C TYR A 445 0.28 -2.18 -6.27
N ASN A 446 -0.05 -1.13 -7.04
CA ASN A 446 -0.03 -1.21 -8.51
C ASN A 446 1.39 -1.49 -9.04
N MET A 447 2.40 -0.79 -8.54
CA MET A 447 3.80 -1.04 -8.94
C MET A 447 4.23 -2.48 -8.66
N LEU A 448 3.84 -3.02 -7.50
CA LEU A 448 4.11 -4.41 -7.13
C LEU A 448 3.39 -5.39 -8.05
N LYS A 449 2.14 -5.13 -8.46
CA LYS A 449 1.45 -5.99 -9.46
C LYS A 449 2.25 -6.06 -10.76
N ILE A 450 2.65 -4.91 -11.30
CA ILE A 450 3.42 -4.86 -12.55
C ILE A 450 4.73 -5.64 -12.41
N ILE A 451 5.49 -5.43 -11.32
CA ILE A 451 6.75 -6.15 -11.08
C ILE A 451 6.53 -7.66 -10.95
N PHE A 452 5.45 -8.09 -10.28
CA PHE A 452 5.13 -9.50 -10.11
C PHE A 452 4.69 -10.15 -11.43
N ASP A 453 3.90 -9.45 -12.24
CA ASP A 453 3.44 -9.90 -13.56
C ASP A 453 4.62 -10.02 -14.55
N GLU A 454 5.54 -9.05 -14.58
CA GLU A 454 6.75 -9.09 -15.43
C GLU A 454 7.69 -10.27 -15.13
N LYS A 455 7.66 -10.79 -13.90
CA LYS A 455 8.46 -11.94 -13.50
C LYS A 455 7.84 -13.28 -13.95
N ASN A 456 6.75 -13.25 -14.73
CA ASN A 456 6.10 -14.40 -15.36
C ASN A 456 5.99 -15.61 -14.43
N CYS A 457 5.38 -15.37 -13.27
CA CYS A 457 4.60 -16.39 -12.59
C CYS A 457 3.31 -16.64 -13.40
#